data_AF-A0A378FSV3-F1
#
_entry.id   AF-A0A378FSV3-F1
#
_cell.length_a   1.000
_cell.length_b   1.000
_cell.length_c   1.000
_cell.angle_alpha   90.00
_cell.angle_beta   90.00
_cell.angle_gamma   90.00
#
_symmetry.space_group_name_H-M   'P 1'
#
loop_
_entity.id
_entity.type
_entity.pdbx_description
1 polymer ?
#
loop_
_entity_poly.entity_id
_entity_poly.type
_entity_poly.pdbx_seq_one_letter_code
_entity_poly.pdbx_strand_id
1 'polypeptide(L)'
;MILANISAARFVEKAQEPALFRIHDKPTTEAITSFRTVLAELGLELPGGNKPEPRDYAELLTSIADRPDAEMLQTMLLRSMKQAVYDPENRGHFGLALQSYAHFTSPIRRYPDLSLHRAIKYLLAKEQGHKGNSTETGGWHYSMEEMLQLGQHCSMTERRGRRSDARRCLTG
;
A
#
# COMPACT_ATOMS: atom_id res chain seq x y z
N MET A 1 10.50 -8.34 -7.35
CA MET A 1 9.25 -7.61 -7.64
C MET A 1 9.16 -6.28 -6.88
N ILE A 2 9.41 -6.24 -5.57
CA ILE A 2 9.33 -4.99 -4.76
C ILE A 2 10.22 -3.87 -5.32
N LEU A 3 11.47 -4.16 -5.73
CA LEU A 3 12.34 -3.14 -6.32
C LEU A 3 11.74 -2.50 -7.59
N ALA A 4 11.17 -3.30 -8.49
CA ALA A 4 10.51 -2.79 -9.69
C ALA A 4 9.28 -1.92 -9.36
N ASN A 5 8.50 -2.32 -8.34
CA ASN A 5 7.37 -1.53 -7.82
C ASN A 5 7.83 -0.18 -7.25
N ILE A 6 8.94 -0.14 -6.51
CA ILE A 6 9.53 1.10 -5.98
C ILE A 6 10.01 1.99 -7.12
N SER A 7 10.75 1.41 -8.08
CA SER A 7 11.25 2.14 -9.25
C SER A 7 10.12 2.75 -10.07
N ALA A 8 9.04 1.99 -10.33
CA ALA A 8 7.88 2.48 -11.04
C ALA A 8 7.17 3.62 -10.30
N ALA A 9 6.97 3.49 -8.98
CA ALA A 9 6.37 4.52 -8.14
C ALA A 9 7.20 5.83 -8.18
N ARG A 10 8.51 5.72 -7.97
CA ARG A 10 9.42 6.87 -8.02
C ARG A 10 9.48 7.53 -9.39
N PHE A 11 9.36 6.73 -10.46
CA PHE A 11 9.39 7.25 -11.83
C PHE A 11 8.18 8.15 -12.11
N VAL A 12 6.96 7.69 -11.80
CA VAL A 12 5.74 8.50 -12.00
C VAL A 12 5.64 9.66 -11.01
N GLU A 13 6.10 9.47 -9.77
CA GLU A 13 6.15 10.51 -8.75
C GLU A 13 7.09 11.66 -9.15
N LYS A 14 8.30 11.33 -9.63
CA LYS A 14 9.26 12.33 -10.12
C LYS A 14 8.70 13.12 -11.30
N ALA A 15 7.92 12.49 -12.16
CA ALA A 15 7.28 13.12 -13.30
C ALA A 15 5.99 13.89 -12.95
N GLN A 16 5.54 13.81 -11.70
CA GLN A 16 4.23 14.31 -11.24
C GLN A 16 3.06 13.81 -12.10
N GLU A 17 3.19 12.58 -12.61
CA GLU A 17 2.19 11.95 -13.47
C GLU A 17 1.08 11.33 -12.62
N PRO A 18 -0.21 11.59 -12.93
CA PRO A 18 -1.31 10.94 -12.22
C PRO A 18 -1.24 9.42 -12.33
N ALA A 19 -1.03 8.75 -11.20
CA ALA A 19 -0.89 7.30 -11.11
C ALA A 19 -1.38 6.79 -9.76
N LEU A 20 -1.79 5.52 -9.70
CA LEU A 20 -2.23 4.89 -8.46
C LEU A 20 -1.02 4.39 -7.65
N PHE A 21 -0.80 5.00 -6.49
CA PHE A 21 0.10 4.45 -5.48
C PHE A 21 -0.59 3.36 -4.68
N ARG A 22 0.21 2.40 -4.23
CA ARG A 22 -0.24 1.41 -3.27
C ARG A 22 0.19 1.89 -1.90
N ILE A 23 -0.73 2.56 -1.23
CA ILE A 23 -0.46 3.20 0.06
C ILE A 23 -0.95 2.33 1.21
N HIS A 24 -0.31 2.51 2.36
CA HIS A 24 -0.72 1.92 3.62
C HIS A 24 -0.48 2.96 4.70
N ASP A 25 -1.55 3.61 5.12
CA ASP A 25 -1.51 4.66 6.13
C ASP A 25 -1.01 4.13 7.49
N LYS A 26 -0.57 5.05 8.35
CA LYS A 26 -0.24 4.76 9.74
C LYS A 26 -1.49 4.30 10.52
N PRO A 27 -1.33 3.46 11.56
CA PRO A 27 -2.39 3.15 12.51
C PRO A 27 -3.02 4.42 13.09
N THR A 28 -4.31 4.35 13.44
CA THR A 28 -4.97 5.51 14.09
C THR A 28 -4.51 5.65 15.53
N THR A 29 -4.64 6.85 16.09
CA THR A 29 -4.30 7.13 17.48
C THR A 29 -5.05 6.19 18.43
N GLU A 30 -6.33 5.92 18.15
CA GLU A 30 -7.17 5.03 18.95
C GLU A 30 -6.63 3.60 18.91
N ALA A 31 -6.27 3.10 17.72
CA ALA A 31 -5.71 1.75 17.55
C ALA A 31 -4.36 1.60 18.28
N ILE A 32 -3.51 2.63 18.24
CA ILE A 32 -2.23 2.65 18.96
C ILE A 32 -2.46 2.65 20.47
N THR A 33 -3.36 3.50 20.96
CA THR A 33 -3.69 3.60 22.38
C THR A 33 -4.24 2.29 22.91
N SER A 34 -5.22 1.68 22.23
CA SER A 34 -5.77 0.38 22.62
C SER A 34 -4.71 -0.72 22.64
N PHE A 35 -3.81 -0.73 21.65
CA PHE A 35 -2.70 -1.70 21.63
C PHE A 35 -1.73 -1.48 22.80
N ARG A 36 -1.42 -0.21 23.13
CA ARG A 36 -0.58 0.14 24.28
C ARG A 36 -1.18 -0.28 25.61
N THR A 37 -2.48 -0.15 25.81
CA THR A 37 -3.15 -0.61 27.03
C THR A 37 -2.91 -2.10 27.26
N VAL A 38 -3.04 -2.90 26.20
CA VAL A 38 -2.84 -4.35 26.27
C VAL A 38 -1.37 -4.70 26.53
N LEU A 39 -0.44 -4.00 25.89
CA LEU A 39 0.99 -4.16 26.17
C LEU A 39 1.31 -3.85 27.64
N ALA A 40 0.75 -2.76 28.17
CA ALA A 40 0.98 -2.34 29.55
C ALA A 40 0.49 -3.37 30.58
N GLU A 41 -0.65 -4.02 30.33
CA GLU A 41 -1.16 -5.12 31.18
C GLU A 41 -0.20 -6.33 31.21
N LEU A 42 0.61 -6.50 30.17
CA LEU A 42 1.59 -7.57 30.03
C LEU A 42 3.02 -7.14 30.42
N GLY A 43 3.19 -5.91 30.91
CA GLY A 43 4.50 -5.33 31.24
C GLY A 43 5.38 -5.03 30.04
N LEU A 44 4.77 -4.79 28.87
CA LEU A 44 5.43 -4.48 27.59
C LEU A 44 5.14 -3.03 27.18
N GLU A 45 6.02 -2.47 26.34
CA GLU A 45 5.85 -1.12 25.81
C GLU A 45 6.11 -1.09 24.29
N LEU A 46 5.36 -0.24 23.58
CA LEU A 46 5.62 0.08 22.18
C LEU A 46 6.49 1.34 22.10
N PRO A 47 7.75 1.24 21.62
CA PRO A 47 8.63 2.39 21.45
C PRO A 47 8.10 3.41 20.41
N GLY A 48 8.79 4.52 20.21
CA GLY A 48 8.44 5.49 19.16
C GLY A 48 7.49 6.63 19.56
N GLY A 49 7.24 6.83 20.85
CA GLY A 49 6.46 7.99 21.34
C GLY A 49 5.02 8.03 20.80
N ASN A 50 4.44 9.21 20.58
CA ASN A 50 3.02 9.31 20.16
C ASN A 50 2.74 8.82 18.73
N LYS A 51 3.77 8.72 17.88
CA LYS A 51 3.66 8.33 16.47
C LYS A 51 4.73 7.29 16.15
N PRO A 52 4.53 6.03 16.57
CA PRO A 52 5.49 4.97 16.29
C PRO A 52 5.63 4.73 14.78
N GLU A 53 6.86 4.51 14.35
CA GLU A 53 7.26 4.19 12.98
C GLU A 53 7.38 2.66 12.80
N PRO A 54 7.41 2.14 11.55
CA PRO A 54 7.44 0.69 11.31
C PRO A 54 8.57 -0.05 12.03
N ARG A 55 9.71 0.61 12.25
CA ARG A 55 10.85 0.05 13.01
C ARG A 55 10.50 -0.24 14.47
N ASP A 56 9.67 0.60 15.08
CA ASP A 56 9.31 0.48 16.50
C ASP A 56 8.39 -0.73 16.71
N TYR A 57 7.54 -1.02 15.72
CA TYR A 57 6.74 -2.25 15.67
C TYR A 57 7.60 -3.49 15.42
N ALA A 58 8.60 -3.41 14.54
CA ALA A 58 9.51 -4.53 14.28
C ALA A 58 10.38 -4.88 15.50
N GLU A 59 10.81 -3.86 16.25
CA GLU A 59 11.52 -4.03 17.52
C GLU A 59 10.65 -4.76 18.55
N LEU A 60 9.40 -4.31 18.73
CA LEU A 60 8.44 -4.99 19.60
C LEU A 60 8.20 -6.44 19.16
N LEU A 61 8.01 -6.70 17.87
CA LEU A 61 7.81 -8.05 17.35
C LEU A 61 9.00 -8.98 17.63
N THR A 62 10.21 -8.42 17.62
CA THR A 62 11.43 -9.17 17.92
C THR A 62 11.52 -9.47 19.42
N SER A 63 11.16 -8.52 20.29
CA SER A 63 11.23 -8.70 21.74
C SER A 63 10.20 -9.67 22.31
N ILE A 64 9.08 -9.87 21.61
CA ILE A 64 8.00 -10.79 22.04
C ILE A 64 8.08 -12.18 21.39
N ALA A 65 9.04 -12.44 20.50
CA ALA A 65 9.05 -13.61 19.63
C ALA A 65 9.00 -14.96 20.37
N ASP A 66 9.67 -15.06 21.53
CA ASP A 66 9.78 -16.30 22.32
C ASP A 66 8.70 -16.42 23.41
N ARG A 67 7.74 -15.49 23.46
CA ARG A 67 6.70 -15.50 24.48
C ARG A 67 5.56 -16.46 24.12
N PRO A 68 4.89 -17.08 25.12
CA PRO A 68 3.73 -17.94 24.86
C PRO A 68 2.53 -17.20 24.25
N ASP A 69 2.46 -15.87 24.40
CA ASP A 69 1.41 -14.99 23.89
C ASP A 69 1.80 -14.25 22.60
N ALA A 70 2.93 -14.61 21.96
CA ALA A 70 3.44 -13.94 20.77
C ALA A 70 2.43 -13.88 19.62
N GLU A 71 1.73 -14.98 19.33
CA GLU A 71 0.74 -15.05 18.24
C GLU A 71 -0.46 -14.14 18.49
N MET A 72 -0.91 -14.04 19.75
CA MET A 72 -1.98 -13.13 20.15
C MET A 72 -1.56 -11.68 19.92
N LEU A 73 -0.37 -11.30 20.40
CA LEU A 73 0.16 -9.94 20.25
C LEU A 73 0.39 -9.56 18.78
N GLN A 74 0.93 -10.48 17.97
CA GLN A 74 1.06 -10.31 16.52
C GLN A 74 -0.30 -10.09 15.85
N THR A 75 -1.32 -10.87 16.22
CA THR A 75 -2.67 -10.72 15.69
C THR A 75 -3.28 -9.36 16.05
N MET A 76 -3.09 -8.89 17.28
CA MET A 76 -3.57 -7.58 17.73
C MET A 76 -2.86 -6.44 17.01
N LEU A 77 -1.54 -6.55 16.84
CA LEU A 77 -0.74 -5.60 16.07
C LEU A 77 -1.23 -5.52 14.63
N LEU A 78 -1.42 -6.65 13.95
CA LEU A 78 -1.93 -6.68 12.57
C LEU A 78 -3.34 -6.10 12.45
N ARG A 79 -4.19 -6.30 13.47
CA ARG A 79 -5.55 -5.73 13.51
C ARG A 79 -5.56 -4.22 13.77
N SER A 80 -4.52 -3.67 14.38
CA SER A 80 -4.37 -2.22 14.58
C SER A 80 -3.99 -1.48 13.29
N MET A 81 -3.45 -2.20 12.30
CA MET A 81 -2.99 -1.63 11.04
C MET A 81 -4.16 -1.30 10.09
N LYS A 82 -4.01 -0.20 9.35
CA LYS A 82 -4.96 0.17 8.30
C LYS A 82 -4.84 -0.77 7.10
N GLN A 83 -5.95 -0.96 6.39
CA GLN A 83 -5.91 -1.67 5.11
C GLN A 83 -5.20 -0.82 4.05
N ALA A 84 -4.30 -1.45 3.29
CA ALA A 84 -3.70 -0.81 2.13
C ALA A 84 -4.75 -0.56 1.02
N VAL A 85 -4.62 0.56 0.32
CA VAL A 85 -5.55 1.00 -0.74
C VAL A 85 -4.78 1.54 -1.95
N TYR A 86 -5.49 1.70 -3.07
CA TYR A 86 -4.99 2.44 -4.24
C TYR A 86 -5.47 3.89 -4.16
N ASP A 87 -4.54 4.83 -4.27
CA ASP A 87 -4.79 6.26 -4.14
C ASP A 87 -3.79 7.04 -5.00
N PRO A 88 -4.20 8.10 -5.71
CA PRO A 88 -3.25 8.96 -6.43
C PRO A 88 -2.36 9.80 -5.53
N GLU A 89 -2.73 10.03 -4.27
CA GLU A 89 -1.87 10.70 -3.30
C GLU A 89 -0.92 9.70 -2.65
N ASN A 90 0.39 9.90 -2.83
CA ASN A 90 1.39 9.07 -2.18
C ASN A 90 1.56 9.44 -0.69
N ARG A 91 0.98 8.62 0.19
CA ARG A 91 1.14 8.70 1.66
C ARG A 91 2.13 7.69 2.23
N GLY A 92 2.86 7.00 1.36
CA GLY A 92 3.78 5.93 1.72
C GLY A 92 3.08 4.61 2.09
N HIS A 93 3.90 3.60 2.39
CA HIS A 93 3.44 2.26 2.74
C HIS A 93 4.03 1.83 4.09
N PHE A 94 3.28 2.10 5.16
CA PHE A 94 3.69 1.84 6.54
C PHE A 94 4.13 0.39 6.77
N GLY A 95 3.31 -0.59 6.36
CA GLY A 95 3.63 -2.01 6.56
C GLY A 95 4.87 -2.53 5.79
N LEU A 96 5.41 -1.74 4.84
CA LEU A 96 6.64 -2.08 4.11
C LEU A 96 7.79 -1.13 4.46
N ALA A 97 7.56 -0.12 5.31
CA ALA A 97 8.50 0.96 5.59
C ALA A 97 9.04 1.66 4.32
N LEU A 98 8.19 1.86 3.31
CA LEU A 98 8.56 2.49 2.04
C LEU A 98 7.89 3.85 1.86
N GLN A 99 8.65 4.85 1.41
CA GLN A 99 8.14 6.19 1.11
C GLN A 99 7.28 6.22 -0.16
N SER A 100 7.64 5.45 -1.18
CA SER A 100 6.91 5.39 -2.46
C SER A 100 6.78 3.94 -2.90
N TYR A 101 5.55 3.50 -3.15
CA TYR A 101 5.25 2.15 -3.58
C TYR A 101 4.01 2.12 -4.46
N ALA A 102 4.08 1.37 -5.56
CA ALA A 102 2.97 1.16 -6.49
C ALA A 102 3.03 -0.26 -7.03
N HIS A 103 1.89 -0.86 -7.35
CA HIS A 103 1.89 -2.18 -7.97
C HIS A 103 2.17 -2.06 -9.47
N PHE A 104 3.22 -2.74 -9.94
CA PHE A 104 3.64 -2.70 -11.35
C PHE A 104 3.76 -4.09 -12.00
N THR A 105 4.09 -5.12 -11.21
CA THR A 105 4.55 -6.42 -11.75
C THR A 105 3.44 -7.43 -12.08
N SER A 106 2.16 -7.06 -12.11
CA SER A 106 1.06 -7.99 -12.41
C SER A 106 -0.12 -7.38 -13.20
N PRO A 107 0.12 -6.73 -14.36
CA PRO A 107 -0.93 -6.07 -15.16
C PRO A 107 -2.02 -7.01 -15.68
N ILE A 108 -1.75 -8.32 -15.79
CA ILE A 108 -2.73 -9.31 -16.28
C ILE A 108 -3.89 -9.51 -15.28
N ARG A 109 -3.64 -9.30 -13.98
CA ARG A 109 -4.59 -9.65 -12.90
C ARG A 109 -4.90 -8.49 -11.95
N ARG A 110 -4.35 -7.30 -12.21
CA ARG A 110 -4.57 -6.09 -11.41
C ARG A 110 -4.63 -4.88 -12.32
N TYR A 111 -5.77 -4.19 -12.31
CA TYR A 111 -5.98 -3.00 -13.13
C TYR A 111 -5.05 -1.83 -12.78
N PRO A 112 -4.67 -1.57 -11.51
CA PRO A 112 -3.70 -0.52 -11.18
C PRO A 112 -2.33 -0.72 -11.83
N ASP A 113 -1.86 -1.96 -11.95
CA ASP A 113 -0.63 -2.26 -12.67
C ASP A 113 -0.77 -1.92 -14.16
N LEU A 114 -1.92 -2.22 -14.77
CA LEU A 114 -2.19 -1.88 -16.17
C LEU A 114 -2.17 -0.36 -16.39
N SER A 115 -2.84 0.43 -15.54
CA SER A 115 -2.82 1.89 -15.66
C SER A 115 -1.42 2.46 -15.45
N LEU A 116 -0.63 1.88 -14.54
CA LEU A 116 0.76 2.28 -14.32
C LEU A 116 1.66 1.97 -15.53
N HIS A 117 1.48 0.82 -16.19
CA HIS A 117 2.18 0.52 -17.45
C HIS A 117 1.85 1.55 -18.53
N ARG A 118 0.59 2.00 -18.61
CA ARG A 118 0.16 3.02 -19.57
C ARG A 118 0.81 4.38 -19.29
N ALA A 119 0.83 4.81 -18.02
CA ALA A 119 1.47 6.04 -17.60
C ALA A 119 2.98 6.03 -17.90
N ILE A 120 3.67 4.91 -17.60
CA ILE A 120 5.11 4.79 -17.88
C ILE A 120 5.40 4.86 -19.39
N LYS A 121 4.63 4.15 -20.22
CA LYS A 121 4.77 4.24 -21.69
C LYS A 121 4.54 5.65 -22.21
N TYR A 122 3.54 6.35 -21.67
CA TYR A 122 3.28 7.75 -22.00
C TYR A 122 4.48 8.64 -21.66
N LEU A 123 5.03 8.52 -20.44
CA LEU A 123 6.18 9.31 -20.01
C LEU A 123 7.43 9.05 -20.86
N LEU A 124 7.73 7.79 -21.20
CA LEU A 124 8.86 7.45 -22.06
C LEU A 124 8.73 8.04 -23.48
N ALA A 125 7.52 8.11 -24.03
CA ALA A 125 7.27 8.76 -25.31
C ALA A 125 7.37 10.29 -25.20
N LYS A 126 6.87 10.86 -24.10
CA LYS A 126 6.95 12.30 -23.80
C LYS A 126 8.41 12.77 -23.69
N GLU A 127 9.28 11.98 -23.08
CA GLU A 127 10.73 12.23 -23.03
C GLU A 127 11.37 12.31 -24.43
N GLN A 128 10.80 11.62 -25.42
CA GLN A 128 11.24 11.66 -26.83
C GLN A 128 10.54 12.77 -27.65
N GLY A 129 9.78 13.65 -27.01
CA GLY A 129 9.10 14.77 -27.67
C GLY A 129 7.70 14.47 -28.20
N HIS A 130 7.09 13.34 -27.82
CA HIS A 130 5.70 13.04 -28.17
C HIS A 130 4.74 14.04 -27.52
N LYS A 131 3.75 14.52 -28.27
CA LYS A 131 2.82 15.60 -27.85
C LYS A 131 1.38 15.14 -27.57
N GLY A 132 1.03 13.90 -27.91
CA GLY A 132 -0.29 13.34 -27.66
C GLY A 132 -0.44 12.75 -26.26
N ASN A 133 -1.68 12.48 -25.86
CA ASN A 133 -2.02 11.82 -24.59
C ASN A 133 -2.01 10.29 -24.70
N SER A 134 -1.85 9.74 -25.90
CA SER A 134 -1.78 8.31 -26.17
C SER A 134 -0.53 7.98 -26.96
N THR A 135 -0.04 6.75 -26.85
CA THR A 135 1.10 6.27 -27.65
C THR A 135 0.69 5.05 -28.46
N GLU A 136 1.34 4.83 -29.60
CA GLU A 136 1.07 3.70 -30.50
C GLU A 136 1.20 2.33 -29.81
N THR A 137 2.06 2.25 -28.78
CA THR A 137 2.31 1.03 -28.00
C THR A 137 1.37 0.88 -26.80
N GLY A 138 0.32 1.70 -26.70
CA GLY A 138 -0.74 1.62 -25.70
C GLY A 138 -0.49 2.39 -24.40
N GLY A 139 0.49 3.30 -24.36
CA GLY A 139 0.62 4.30 -23.29
C GLY A 139 -0.51 5.33 -23.30
N TRP A 140 -0.85 5.84 -22.12
CA TRP A 140 -1.97 6.76 -21.90
C TRP A 140 -1.71 7.68 -20.71
N HIS A 141 -2.00 8.97 -20.89
CA HIS A 141 -2.03 9.98 -19.83
C HIS A 141 -3.42 10.03 -19.21
N TYR A 142 -3.48 9.92 -17.89
CA TYR A 142 -4.72 10.05 -17.13
C TYR A 142 -4.80 11.40 -16.42
N SER A 143 -6.00 11.94 -16.30
CA SER A 143 -6.27 13.06 -15.41
C SER A 143 -6.29 12.62 -13.93
N MET A 144 -6.11 13.59 -13.03
CA MET A 144 -6.21 13.34 -11.59
C MET A 144 -7.62 12.88 -11.16
N GLU A 145 -8.67 13.40 -11.81
CA GLU A 145 -10.06 13.01 -11.54
C GLU A 145 -10.30 11.53 -11.88
N GLU A 146 -9.85 11.08 -13.06
CA GLU A 146 -9.92 9.67 -13.45
C GLU A 146 -9.15 8.78 -12.46
N MET A 147 -7.98 9.22 -11.99
CA MET A 147 -7.19 8.46 -11.02
C MET A 147 -7.86 8.36 -9.65
N LEU A 148 -8.55 9.42 -9.18
CA LEU A 148 -9.33 9.36 -7.95
C LEU A 148 -10.47 8.33 -8.06
N GLN A 149 -11.21 8.36 -9.16
CA GLN A 149 -12.29 7.39 -9.42
C GLN A 149 -11.74 5.95 -9.55
N LEU A 150 -10.64 5.77 -10.29
CA LEU A 150 -9.97 4.48 -10.45
C LEU A 150 -9.44 3.94 -9.12
N GLY A 151 -8.87 4.78 -8.27
CA GLY A 151 -8.35 4.39 -6.95
C GLY A 151 -9.45 3.83 -6.06
N GLN A 152 -10.59 4.52 -6.00
CA GLN A 152 -11.79 4.06 -5.27
C GLN A 152 -12.31 2.73 -5.83
N HIS A 153 -12.46 2.64 -7.15
CA HIS A 153 -12.97 1.44 -7.82
C HIS A 153 -12.05 0.22 -7.63
N CYS A 154 -10.74 0.38 -7.84
CA CYS A 154 -9.76 -0.69 -7.69
C CYS A 154 -9.66 -1.17 -6.23
N SER A 155 -9.73 -0.25 -5.26
CA SER A 155 -9.71 -0.60 -3.85
C SER A 155 -10.99 -1.35 -3.42
N MET A 156 -12.15 -0.92 -3.93
CA MET A 156 -13.42 -1.59 -3.67
C MET A 156 -13.45 -3.02 -4.25
N THR A 157 -13.03 -3.18 -5.50
CA THR A 157 -13.00 -4.48 -6.18
C THR A 157 -12.00 -5.45 -5.52
N GLU A 158 -10.85 -4.97 -5.07
CA GLU A 158 -9.90 -5.79 -4.28
C GLU A 158 -10.54 -6.29 -2.97
N ARG A 159 -11.23 -5.42 -2.23
CA ARG A 159 -11.95 -5.81 -0.99
C ARG A 159 -13.04 -6.83 -1.27
N ARG A 160 -13.79 -6.65 -2.36
CA ARG A 160 -14.82 -7.61 -2.79
C ARG A 160 -14.21 -8.98 -3.13
N GLY A 161 -13.12 -8.99 -3.89
CA GLY A 161 -12.39 -10.22 -4.22
C GLY A 161 -11.92 -10.97 -2.98
N ARG A 162 -11.24 -10.30 -2.04
CA ARG A 162 -10.82 -10.90 -0.76
C ARG A 162 -11.97 -11.51 0.03
N ARG A 163 -13.13 -10.83 0.10
CA ARG A 163 -14.31 -11.34 0.81
C ARG A 163 -14.88 -12.59 0.16
N SER A 164 -14.89 -12.66 -1.17
CA SER A 164 -15.36 -13.84 -1.90
C SER A 164 -14.43 -15.05 -1.68
N ASP A 165 -13.11 -14.84 -1.74
CA ASP A 165 -12.14 -15.92 -1.48
C ASP A 165 -12.24 -16.44 -0.04
N ALA A 166 -12.35 -15.53 0.95
CA ALA A 166 -12.52 -15.91 2.35
C ALA A 166 -13.80 -16.73 2.58
N ARG A 167 -14.91 -16.38 1.92
CA ARG A 167 -16.16 -17.16 1.99
C ARG A 167 -15.98 -18.55 1.39
N ARG A 168 -15.28 -18.67 0.26
CA ARG A 168 -15.06 -19.94 -0.43
C ARG A 168 -14.26 -20.92 0.43
N CYS A 169 -13.27 -20.45 1.18
CA CYS A 169 -12.49 -21.27 2.10
C CYS A 169 -13.27 -21.75 3.34
N LEU A 170 -14.34 -21.07 3.74
CA LEU A 170 -15.16 -21.45 4.90
C LEU A 170 -16.28 -22.44 4.55
N THR A 171 -16.55 -22.64 3.26
CA THR A 171 -17.60 -23.53 2.75
C THR A 171 -17.05 -24.80 2.08
N GLY A 172 -15.75 -25.06 2.24
CA GLY A 172 -15.04 -26.19 1.62
C GLY A 172 -14.36 -27.08 2.62
#